data_AF-A0A7X8VPL6-F1
#
_entry.id   AF-A0A7X8VPL6-F1
#
_cell.length_a   1.000
_cell.length_b   1.000
_cell.length_c   1.000
_cell.angle_alpha   90.00
_cell.angle_beta   90.00
_cell.angle_gamma   90.00
#
_symmetry.space_group_name_H-M   'P 1'
#
loop_
_entity.id
_entity.type
_entity.pdbx_description
1 polymer ?
#
loop_
_entity_poly.entity_id
_entity_poly.type
_entity_poly.pdbx_seq_one_letter_code
_entity_poly.pdbx_strand_id
1 'polypeptide(L)'
;MLCDRCHKEEALIHIRGVDAQGNVHTISICAGCAMKSIMSEELSPSDLTELLKSGSLPKPDVMMKLIDNFMRRGEDSEEQEAEARACPNCGLQRDELRRDLLLGCPDCLDCFDAEVRSHLNLKEDFVYTAPEQAESSQETRHEAQKEQAAFRSLNSRLQAAVQAEEYEVAATLKEELESRLREINRLRQVGSESDWGAREIEDQLALPRQTQNNLPWLPKRRDEQGLVRLSSLLFGNYNLSGFELPPFAKNLEQGAEVSALLAAFLRREPIFGEYREYVPAEMEKSARLELTERGWCPQEFVQRKHATRLFVSENERVIALLNDIDHLRVNFWGEAEELPIMLRHLQDFSKNLSSTFDLLSHAKFGRVSRHLNSLGSAMSLGQLMHLPALNYDGRIEALVRACRDMHFNLRPLFRKNEQSGASLYILQSSDSLLPPEQYIERFLELSRSIARNELLCRQVFQSYKENRLIITDNIGRAVGTLRGASLLSFEEAEYLLSTLWLGVEMEMLPWLDIRKILAKLTELLTLPANIVDQQSNFNDRIQVRRELAASFKKDLLGMEEE
;
A
#
# COMPACT_ATOMS: atom_id res chain seq x y z
N MET A 1 -14.18 -38.47 4.69
CA MET A 1 -15.07 -39.59 4.30
C MET A 1 -15.07 -39.65 2.78
N LEU A 2 -15.04 -40.85 2.20
CA LEU A 2 -15.04 -41.01 0.74
C LEU A 2 -16.42 -40.71 0.18
N CYS A 3 -16.47 -40.23 -1.07
CA CYS A 3 -17.69 -39.93 -1.81
C CYS A 3 -18.61 -41.16 -1.86
N ASP A 4 -19.86 -40.98 -1.47
CA ASP A 4 -20.88 -42.05 -1.43
C ASP A 4 -21.27 -42.55 -2.82
N ARG A 5 -20.86 -41.86 -3.90
CA ARG A 5 -21.17 -42.25 -5.28
C ARG A 5 -20.02 -42.90 -6.02
N CYS A 6 -18.82 -42.32 -5.99
CA CYS A 6 -17.67 -42.88 -6.70
C CYS A 6 -16.77 -43.72 -5.79
N HIS A 7 -16.87 -43.55 -4.47
CA HIS A 7 -16.02 -44.17 -3.44
C HIS A 7 -14.51 -44.03 -3.67
N LYS A 8 -14.07 -43.08 -4.53
CA LYS A 8 -12.67 -42.91 -4.94
C LYS A 8 -12.05 -41.61 -4.45
N GLU A 9 -12.85 -40.55 -4.34
CA GLU A 9 -12.39 -39.22 -3.92
C GLU A 9 -13.05 -38.80 -2.62
N GLU A 10 -12.42 -37.87 -1.89
CA GLU A 10 -12.99 -37.33 -0.66
C GLU A 10 -14.27 -36.52 -0.94
N ALA A 11 -15.28 -36.74 -0.12
CA ALA A 11 -16.53 -35.99 -0.19
C ALA A 11 -16.29 -34.55 0.30
N LEU A 12 -16.59 -33.58 -0.56
CA LEU A 12 -16.46 -32.15 -0.27
C LEU A 12 -17.82 -31.47 -0.06
N ILE A 13 -18.90 -32.13 -0.50
CA ILE A 13 -20.26 -31.59 -0.45
C ILE A 13 -21.12 -32.57 0.34
N HIS A 14 -21.75 -32.07 1.41
CA HIS A 14 -22.65 -32.84 2.26
C HIS A 14 -24.06 -32.29 2.12
N ILE A 15 -24.95 -33.10 1.56
CA ILE A 15 -26.35 -32.73 1.32
C ILE A 15 -27.19 -33.45 2.38
N ARG A 16 -27.88 -32.67 3.22
CA ARG A 16 -28.86 -33.17 4.19
C ARG A 16 -30.26 -32.88 3.68
N GLY A 17 -31.04 -33.94 3.45
CA GLY A 17 -32.44 -33.86 3.06
C GLY A 17 -33.32 -34.52 4.10
N VAL A 18 -34.60 -34.15 4.13
CA VAL A 18 -35.62 -34.79 4.96
C VAL A 18 -36.65 -35.40 4.02
N ASP A 19 -36.94 -36.70 4.15
CA ASP A 19 -38.00 -37.33 3.35
C ASP A 19 -39.40 -36.84 3.78
N ALA A 20 -40.40 -37.13 2.96
CA ALA A 20 -41.79 -36.72 3.23
C ALA A 20 -42.38 -37.31 4.53
N GLN A 21 -41.70 -38.27 5.16
CA GLN A 21 -42.07 -38.84 6.46
C GLN A 21 -41.28 -38.24 7.64
N GLY A 22 -40.40 -37.27 7.40
CA GLY A 22 -39.66 -36.55 8.44
C GLY A 22 -38.30 -37.15 8.81
N ASN A 23 -37.81 -38.16 8.09
CA ASN A 23 -36.50 -38.75 8.38
C ASN A 23 -35.38 -38.00 7.66
N VAL A 24 -34.32 -37.69 8.38
CA VAL A 24 -33.16 -36.95 7.86
C VAL A 24 -32.16 -37.92 7.23
N HIS A 25 -31.93 -37.77 5.93
CA HIS A 25 -30.90 -38.50 5.19
C HIS A 25 -29.73 -37.57 4.87
N THR A 26 -28.50 -38.05 5.04
CA THR A 26 -27.28 -37.30 4.69
C THR A 26 -26.52 -38.05 3.60
N ILE A 27 -26.23 -37.40 2.48
CA ILE A 27 -25.38 -37.92 1.41
C ILE A 27 -24.15 -37.02 1.24
N SER A 28 -22.99 -37.65 1.13
CA SER A 28 -21.68 -37.00 1.05
C SER A 28 -21.02 -37.33 -0.28
N ILE A 29 -20.89 -36.35 -1.18
CA ILE A 29 -20.36 -36.57 -2.54
C ILE A 29 -19.17 -35.67 -2.87
N CYS A 30 -18.28 -36.14 -3.75
CA CYS A 30 -17.18 -35.32 -4.27
C CYS A 30 -17.68 -34.34 -5.34
N ALA A 31 -16.89 -33.30 -5.60
CA ALA A 31 -17.22 -32.25 -6.55
C ALA A 31 -17.52 -32.81 -7.96
N GLY A 32 -16.76 -33.81 -8.42
CA GLY A 32 -16.98 -34.44 -9.73
C GLY A 32 -18.31 -35.19 -9.84
N CYS A 33 -18.74 -35.88 -8.78
CA CYS A 33 -20.03 -36.56 -8.75
C CYS A 33 -21.21 -35.59 -8.61
N ALA A 34 -21.03 -34.47 -7.91
CA ALA A 34 -22.04 -33.42 -7.81
C ALA A 34 -22.30 -32.78 -9.17
N MET A 35 -21.25 -32.43 -9.91
CA MET A 35 -21.37 -31.80 -11.23
C MET A 35 -21.99 -32.73 -12.29
N LYS A 36 -21.62 -34.02 -12.32
CA LYS A 36 -22.25 -34.99 -13.25
C LYS A 36 -23.76 -35.10 -13.08
N SER A 37 -24.28 -34.82 -11.89
CA SER A 37 -25.71 -34.88 -11.59
C SER A 37 -26.45 -33.62 -11.98
N ILE A 38 -25.73 -32.51 -12.07
CA ILE A 38 -26.25 -31.21 -12.52
C ILE A 38 -26.22 -31.15 -14.05
N MET A 39 -25.27 -31.83 -14.69
CA MET A 39 -25.05 -31.81 -16.14
C MET A 39 -25.77 -32.92 -16.93
N SER A 40 -26.36 -33.93 -16.29
CA SER A 40 -27.18 -34.92 -16.99
C SER A 40 -28.56 -34.33 -17.29
N GLU A 41 -28.83 -34.09 -18.57
CA GLU A 41 -30.10 -33.62 -19.13
C GLU A 41 -31.27 -34.55 -18.75
N GLU A 42 -32.16 -34.06 -17.89
CA GLU A 42 -33.62 -34.22 -17.91
C GLU A 42 -34.17 -33.49 -16.67
N LEU A 43 -34.31 -32.16 -16.74
CA LEU A 43 -35.02 -31.39 -15.72
C LEU A 43 -36.08 -30.54 -16.41
N SER A 44 -37.34 -30.84 -16.10
CA SER A 44 -38.48 -30.14 -16.66
C SER A 44 -38.59 -28.72 -16.06
N PRO A 45 -39.22 -27.75 -16.75
CA PRO A 45 -39.38 -26.39 -16.24
C PRO A 45 -40.08 -26.30 -14.86
N SER A 46 -40.88 -27.30 -14.50
CA SER A 46 -41.49 -27.44 -13.18
C SER A 46 -40.46 -27.72 -12.07
N ASP A 47 -39.45 -28.54 -12.34
CA ASP A 47 -38.44 -28.96 -11.34
C ASP A 47 -37.48 -27.82 -10.99
N LEU A 48 -37.16 -26.96 -11.96
CA LEU A 48 -36.40 -25.72 -11.76
C LEU A 48 -37.13 -24.75 -10.83
N THR A 49 -38.46 -24.72 -10.88
CA THR A 49 -39.28 -23.82 -10.07
C THR A 49 -39.38 -24.27 -8.62
N GLU A 50 -39.33 -25.58 -8.34
CA GLU A 50 -39.22 -26.12 -6.98
C GLU A 50 -37.81 -25.98 -6.41
N LEU A 51 -36.76 -26.18 -7.21
CA LEU A 51 -35.37 -26.01 -6.79
C LEU A 51 -35.05 -24.55 -6.42
N LEU A 52 -35.56 -23.57 -7.17
CA LEU A 52 -35.43 -22.13 -6.86
C LEU A 52 -36.14 -21.74 -5.55
N LYS A 53 -37.21 -22.43 -5.15
CA LYS A 53 -37.92 -22.18 -3.89
C LYS A 53 -37.22 -22.80 -2.67
N SER A 54 -36.34 -23.78 -2.86
CA SER A 54 -35.66 -24.51 -1.78
C SER A 54 -34.38 -23.85 -1.25
N GLY A 55 -33.96 -22.71 -1.81
CA GLY A 55 -32.87 -21.89 -1.28
C GLY A 55 -31.49 -22.55 -1.21
N SER A 56 -31.27 -23.68 -1.91
CA SER A 56 -30.08 -24.53 -1.74
C SER A 56 -29.06 -24.49 -2.89
N LEU A 57 -28.98 -23.39 -3.65
CA LEU A 57 -27.90 -23.16 -4.61
C LEU A 57 -27.02 -21.97 -4.18
N PRO A 58 -25.68 -22.07 -4.31
CA PRO A 58 -24.79 -20.92 -4.14
C PRO A 58 -25.15 -19.79 -5.12
N LYS A 59 -24.95 -18.54 -4.69
CA LYS A 59 -25.20 -17.34 -5.52
C LYS A 59 -24.50 -17.46 -6.90
N PRO A 60 -25.07 -16.87 -7.97
CA PRO A 60 -24.51 -16.92 -9.33
C PRO A 60 -23.02 -16.55 -9.41
N ASP A 61 -22.57 -15.62 -8.57
CA ASP A 61 -21.17 -15.17 -8.51
C ASP A 61 -20.22 -16.24 -7.96
N VAL A 62 -20.72 -17.08 -7.04
CA VAL A 62 -19.97 -18.22 -6.49
C VAL A 62 -19.91 -19.33 -7.53
N MET A 63 -21.00 -19.53 -8.28
CA MET A 63 -21.05 -20.50 -9.38
C MET A 63 -20.10 -20.11 -10.52
N MET A 64 -20.04 -18.83 -10.90
CA MET A 64 -19.08 -18.33 -11.90
C MET A 64 -17.63 -18.47 -11.44
N LYS A 65 -17.32 -18.23 -10.16
CA LYS A 65 -15.97 -18.46 -9.61
C LYS A 65 -15.58 -19.93 -9.56
N LEU A 66 -16.53 -20.82 -9.32
CA LEU A 66 -16.31 -22.27 -9.37
C LEU A 66 -16.13 -22.78 -10.80
N ILE A 67 -16.87 -22.22 -11.76
CA ILE A 67 -16.71 -22.52 -13.19
C ILE A 67 -15.37 -21.97 -13.70
N ASP A 68 -14.96 -20.76 -13.31
CA ASP A 68 -13.67 -20.16 -13.70
C ASP A 68 -12.47 -20.93 -13.11
N ASN A 69 -12.58 -21.40 -11.86
CA ASN A 69 -11.58 -22.29 -11.26
C ASN A 69 -11.51 -23.69 -11.90
N PHE A 70 -12.58 -24.16 -12.55
CA PHE A 70 -12.63 -25.49 -13.17
C PHE A 70 -12.31 -25.47 -14.68
N MET A 71 -12.69 -24.41 -15.40
CA MET A 71 -12.24 -24.15 -16.79
C MET A 71 -10.71 -24.01 -16.85
N ARG A 72 -10.10 -23.42 -15.82
CA ARG A 72 -8.62 -23.36 -15.65
C ARG A 72 -7.95 -24.70 -15.31
N ARG A 73 -8.72 -25.75 -15.02
CA ARG A 73 -8.22 -27.12 -14.78
C ARG A 73 -8.60 -28.11 -15.89
N GLY A 74 -9.34 -27.66 -16.91
CA GLY A 74 -9.89 -28.50 -17.98
C GLY A 74 -9.16 -28.38 -19.32
N GLU A 75 -8.23 -27.44 -19.47
CA GLU A 75 -7.35 -27.32 -20.64
C GLU A 75 -5.98 -27.97 -20.37
N ASP A 76 -6.00 -29.19 -19.84
CA ASP A 76 -4.87 -30.13 -20.05
C ASP A 76 -5.21 -30.97 -21.29
N SER A 77 -5.21 -30.30 -22.45
CA SER A 77 -5.07 -30.97 -23.74
C SER A 77 -3.63 -30.77 -24.20
N GLU A 78 -2.95 -31.90 -24.33
CA GLU A 78 -1.62 -32.13 -24.90
C GLU A 78 -1.31 -31.19 -26.08
N GLU A 79 -0.68 -30.04 -25.80
CA GLU A 79 0.16 -29.22 -26.70
C GLU A 79 0.39 -27.84 -26.06
N GLN A 80 1.28 -27.74 -25.06
CA GLN A 80 2.05 -26.52 -24.80
C GLN A 80 3.30 -26.82 -23.96
N GLU A 81 4.41 -26.26 -24.41
CA GLU A 81 5.79 -26.61 -24.10
C GLU A 81 6.23 -26.16 -22.70
N ALA A 82 6.98 -27.02 -21.99
CA ALA A 82 8.14 -26.69 -21.14
C ALA A 82 8.19 -25.36 -20.34
N GLU A 83 7.11 -24.86 -19.75
CA GLU A 83 7.18 -23.66 -18.90
C GLU A 83 7.85 -23.97 -17.53
N ALA A 84 8.81 -23.13 -17.16
CA ALA A 84 9.57 -23.27 -15.92
C ALA A 84 8.64 -23.13 -14.69
N ARG A 85 8.45 -24.21 -13.93
CA ARG A 85 7.67 -24.19 -12.67
C ARG A 85 8.30 -23.29 -11.59
N ALA A 86 9.62 -23.10 -11.67
CA ALA A 86 10.40 -22.30 -10.75
C ALA A 86 11.50 -21.54 -11.49
N CYS A 87 11.87 -20.36 -10.99
CA CYS A 87 12.98 -19.59 -11.53
C CYS A 87 14.30 -20.35 -11.32
N PRO A 88 15.12 -20.56 -12.36
CA PRO A 88 16.36 -21.33 -12.26
C PRO A 88 17.44 -20.65 -11.42
N ASN A 89 17.39 -19.31 -11.29
CA ASN A 89 18.37 -18.55 -10.52
C ASN A 89 18.01 -18.48 -9.02
N CYS A 90 16.83 -17.95 -8.69
CA CYS A 90 16.45 -17.73 -7.29
C CYS A 90 15.59 -18.85 -6.67
N GLY A 91 14.97 -19.71 -7.48
CA GLY A 91 14.07 -20.79 -7.03
C GLY A 91 12.62 -20.37 -6.76
N LEU A 92 12.25 -19.11 -7.03
CA LEU A 92 10.87 -18.61 -6.86
C LEU A 92 9.89 -19.47 -7.64
N GLN A 93 8.81 -19.91 -7.00
CA GLN A 93 7.76 -20.71 -7.64
C GLN A 93 6.75 -19.82 -8.37
N ARG A 94 6.22 -20.33 -9.48
CA ARG A 94 5.21 -19.62 -10.30
C ARG A 94 3.97 -19.19 -9.50
N ASP A 95 3.47 -20.08 -8.66
CA ASP A 95 2.27 -19.82 -7.84
C ASP A 95 2.55 -18.78 -6.73
N GLU A 96 3.79 -18.74 -6.23
CA GLU A 96 4.22 -17.72 -5.26
C GLU A 96 4.24 -16.34 -5.92
N LEU A 97 4.75 -16.23 -7.16
CA LEU A 97 4.69 -14.98 -7.93
C LEU A 97 3.25 -14.52 -8.16
N ARG A 98 2.34 -15.42 -8.55
CA ARG A 98 0.92 -15.08 -8.80
C ARG A 98 0.20 -14.59 -7.53
N ARG A 99 0.56 -15.13 -6.37
CA ARG A 99 -0.07 -14.78 -5.10
C ARG A 99 0.49 -13.48 -4.52
N ASP A 100 1.81 -13.37 -4.48
CA ASP A 100 2.50 -12.33 -3.73
C ASP A 100 2.92 -11.14 -4.62
N LEU A 101 2.99 -11.35 -5.95
CA LEU A 101 3.44 -10.38 -6.94
C LEU A 101 4.86 -9.85 -6.68
N LEU A 102 5.67 -10.65 -5.98
CA LEU A 102 7.05 -10.34 -5.63
C LEU A 102 8.02 -11.21 -6.43
N LEU A 103 8.93 -10.58 -7.15
CA LEU A 103 10.05 -11.22 -7.82
C LEU A 103 11.10 -11.67 -6.81
N GLY A 104 11.86 -12.71 -7.16
CA GLY A 104 12.99 -13.18 -6.34
C GLY A 104 14.34 -12.66 -6.85
N CYS A 105 14.46 -12.45 -8.16
CA CYS A 105 15.64 -11.91 -8.83
C CYS A 105 15.24 -11.27 -10.16
N PRO A 106 16.15 -10.55 -10.85
CA PRO A 106 15.86 -9.93 -12.15
C PRO A 106 15.43 -10.95 -13.23
N ASP A 107 16.02 -12.15 -13.22
CA ASP A 107 15.75 -13.20 -14.22
C ASP A 107 14.33 -13.79 -14.11
N CYS A 108 13.62 -13.52 -13.01
CA CYS A 108 12.22 -13.87 -12.88
C CYS A 108 11.36 -13.19 -13.96
N LEU A 109 11.77 -12.03 -14.48
CA LEU A 109 11.04 -11.30 -15.51
C LEU A 109 11.03 -12.03 -16.86
N ASP A 110 12.14 -12.67 -17.23
CA ASP A 110 12.22 -13.47 -18.44
C ASP A 110 11.63 -14.87 -18.22
N CYS A 111 11.85 -15.45 -17.04
CA CYS A 111 11.33 -16.78 -16.69
C CYS A 111 9.79 -16.85 -16.64
N PHE A 112 9.14 -15.76 -16.22
CA PHE A 112 7.69 -15.67 -16.04
C PHE A 112 7.07 -14.55 -16.90
N ASP A 113 7.65 -14.29 -18.08
CA ASP A 113 7.27 -13.19 -18.99
C ASP A 113 5.76 -13.18 -19.29
N ALA A 114 5.15 -14.35 -19.52
CA ALA A 114 3.73 -14.48 -19.80
C ALA A 114 2.85 -14.04 -18.61
N GLU A 115 3.18 -14.43 -17.39
CA GLU A 115 2.42 -14.05 -16.20
C GLU A 115 2.60 -12.58 -15.85
N VAL A 116 3.82 -12.06 -16.00
CA VAL A 116 4.10 -10.63 -15.80
C VAL A 116 3.26 -9.81 -16.78
N ARG A 117 3.25 -10.19 -18.07
CA ARG A 117 2.45 -9.51 -19.10
C ARG A 117 0.96 -9.65 -18.86
N SER A 118 0.48 -10.83 -18.49
CA SER A 118 -0.92 -11.06 -18.18
C SER A 118 -1.38 -10.21 -17.00
N HIS A 119 -0.61 -10.19 -15.90
CA HIS A 119 -0.94 -9.43 -14.69
C HIS A 119 -0.95 -7.91 -14.93
N LEU A 120 0.04 -7.41 -15.68
CA LEU A 120 0.15 -6.00 -16.03
C LEU A 120 -0.71 -5.59 -17.24
N ASN A 121 -1.48 -6.54 -17.80
CA ASN A 121 -2.34 -6.33 -18.97
C ASN A 121 -1.58 -5.76 -20.18
N LEU A 122 -0.40 -6.30 -20.46
CA LEU A 122 0.50 -5.88 -21.53
C LEU A 122 0.27 -6.69 -22.81
N LYS A 123 0.49 -6.03 -23.95
CA LYS A 123 0.52 -6.70 -25.26
C LYS A 123 1.81 -7.50 -25.43
N GLU A 124 1.78 -8.52 -26.29
CA GLU A 124 2.95 -9.38 -26.57
C GLU A 124 4.16 -8.62 -27.15
N ASP A 125 3.91 -7.54 -27.87
CA ASP A 125 4.92 -6.67 -28.48
C ASP A 125 5.34 -5.51 -27.57
N PHE A 126 4.84 -5.44 -26.34
CA PHE A 126 5.18 -4.37 -25.42
C PHE A 126 6.67 -4.37 -25.08
N VAL A 127 7.29 -3.20 -25.25
CA VAL A 127 8.62 -2.88 -24.78
C VAL A 127 8.57 -1.52 -24.10
N TYR A 128 9.02 -1.47 -22.85
CA TYR A 128 9.13 -0.23 -22.11
C TYR A 128 10.06 0.73 -22.85
N THR A 129 9.51 1.90 -23.21
CA THR A 129 10.28 3.00 -23.79
C THR A 129 10.44 4.06 -22.73
N ALA A 130 11.68 4.26 -22.26
CA ALA A 130 11.96 5.34 -21.33
C ALA A 130 11.60 6.68 -21.99
N PRO A 131 11.00 7.63 -21.25
CA PRO A 131 10.80 8.97 -21.79
C PRO A 131 12.15 9.55 -22.21
N GLU A 132 12.19 10.26 -23.35
CA GLU A 132 13.37 10.95 -23.88
C GLU A 132 13.81 12.06 -22.91
N GLN A 133 14.44 11.68 -21.80
CA GLN A 133 15.21 12.59 -20.98
C GLN A 133 16.67 12.39 -21.34
N ALA A 134 17.21 13.45 -21.95
CA ALA A 134 18.55 13.67 -22.48
C ALA A 134 19.57 12.60 -22.15
N GLU A 135 20.13 12.02 -23.20
CA GLU A 135 21.40 11.31 -23.26
C GLU A 135 22.42 11.89 -22.24
N SER A 136 22.44 11.36 -21.03
CA SER A 136 23.68 11.35 -20.26
C SER A 136 24.54 10.32 -20.97
N SER A 137 25.50 10.80 -21.74
CA SER A 137 26.44 10.05 -22.59
C SER A 137 26.81 8.70 -22.00
N GLN A 138 26.96 7.66 -22.85
CA GLN A 138 27.46 6.33 -22.45
C GLN A 138 28.72 6.40 -21.55
N GLU A 139 29.51 7.47 -21.70
CA GLU A 139 30.65 7.83 -20.84
C GLU A 139 30.26 8.01 -19.36
N THR A 140 29.19 8.75 -19.05
CA THR A 140 28.72 8.95 -17.65
C THR A 140 28.24 7.65 -17.00
N ARG A 141 27.63 6.74 -17.76
CA ARG A 141 27.25 5.40 -17.26
C ARG A 141 28.48 4.51 -17.03
N HIS A 142 29.45 4.52 -17.94
CA HIS A 142 30.70 3.77 -17.77
C HIS A 142 31.52 4.27 -16.58
N GLU A 143 31.57 5.59 -16.37
CA GLU A 143 32.22 6.19 -15.20
C GLU A 143 31.48 5.80 -13.91
N ALA A 144 30.15 5.93 -13.86
CA ALA A 144 29.35 5.50 -12.71
C ALA A 144 29.53 4.01 -12.38
N GLN A 145 29.55 3.13 -13.40
CA GLN A 145 29.81 1.70 -13.21
C GLN A 145 31.23 1.43 -12.69
N LYS A 146 32.24 2.14 -13.21
CA LYS A 146 33.63 2.02 -12.76
C LYS A 146 33.80 2.53 -11.33
N GLU A 147 33.16 3.64 -10.98
CA GLU A 147 33.15 4.18 -9.63
C GLU A 147 32.41 3.26 -8.66
N GLN A 148 31.27 2.70 -9.05
CA GLN A 148 30.53 1.75 -8.23
C GLN A 148 31.31 0.44 -8.04
N ALA A 149 32.01 -0.05 -9.07
CA ALA A 149 32.90 -1.21 -8.96
C ALA A 149 34.12 -0.91 -8.06
N ALA A 150 34.73 0.27 -8.19
CA ALA A 150 35.83 0.71 -7.33
C ALA A 150 35.37 0.86 -5.87
N PHE A 151 34.16 1.39 -5.68
CA PHE A 151 33.53 1.50 -4.37
C PHE A 151 33.27 0.11 -3.78
N ARG A 152 32.69 -0.83 -4.53
CA ARG A 152 32.49 -2.22 -4.08
C ARG A 152 33.80 -2.85 -3.64
N SER A 153 34.86 -2.64 -4.42
CA SER A 153 36.19 -3.12 -4.06
C SER A 153 36.67 -2.51 -2.74
N LEU A 154 36.52 -1.20 -2.56
CA LEU A 154 36.89 -0.50 -1.33
C LEU A 154 36.06 -0.93 -0.12
N ASN A 155 34.75 -1.10 -0.31
CA ASN A 155 33.84 -1.51 0.75
C ASN A 155 34.02 -2.97 1.15
N SER A 156 34.25 -3.87 0.18
CA SER A 156 34.63 -5.27 0.45
C SER A 156 35.95 -5.34 1.22
N ARG A 157 36.94 -4.53 0.86
CA ARG A 157 38.21 -4.41 1.61
C ARG A 157 37.99 -3.85 3.00
N LEU A 158 37.10 -2.87 3.16
CA LEU A 158 36.72 -2.31 4.46
C LEU A 158 36.08 -3.38 5.35
N GLN A 159 35.11 -4.12 4.83
CA GLN A 159 34.45 -5.20 5.56
C GLN A 159 35.44 -6.32 5.92
N ALA A 160 36.32 -6.70 5.01
CA ALA A 160 37.38 -7.68 5.30
C ALA A 160 38.33 -7.19 6.40
N ALA A 161 38.73 -5.91 6.38
CA ALA A 161 39.56 -5.31 7.43
C ALA A 161 38.84 -5.26 8.79
N VAL A 162 37.54 -4.96 8.80
CA VAL A 162 36.72 -5.00 10.03
C VAL A 162 36.59 -6.43 10.57
N GLN A 163 36.35 -7.41 9.70
CA GLN A 163 36.29 -8.83 10.09
C GLN A 163 37.63 -9.36 10.60
N ALA A 164 38.74 -8.85 10.07
CA ALA A 164 40.09 -9.17 10.51
C ALA A 164 40.54 -8.37 11.76
N GLU A 165 39.67 -7.55 12.35
CA GLU A 165 39.97 -6.65 13.48
C GLU A 165 41.11 -5.64 13.19
N GLU A 166 41.36 -5.35 11.91
CA GLU A 166 42.34 -4.36 11.45
C GLU A 166 41.74 -2.95 11.46
N TYR A 167 41.46 -2.41 12.65
CA TYR A 167 40.70 -1.17 12.81
C TYR A 167 41.34 0.08 12.18
N GLU A 168 42.67 0.16 12.12
CA GLU A 168 43.38 1.27 11.45
C GLU A 168 43.17 1.24 9.92
N VAL A 169 43.25 0.03 9.34
CA VAL A 169 43.00 -0.19 7.90
C VAL A 169 41.54 0.07 7.58
N ALA A 170 40.62 -0.36 8.45
CA ALA A 170 39.21 -0.05 8.32
C ALA A 170 38.94 1.47 8.38
N ALA A 171 39.59 2.20 9.29
CA ALA A 171 39.42 3.65 9.39
C ALA A 171 39.86 4.37 8.11
N THR A 172 41.04 4.00 7.58
CA THR A 172 41.58 4.59 6.33
C THR A 172 40.72 4.28 5.11
N LEU A 173 40.26 3.03 4.96
CA LEU A 173 39.36 2.63 3.87
C LEU A 173 38.01 3.33 3.96
N LYS A 174 37.48 3.53 5.17
CA LYS A 174 36.26 4.32 5.40
C LYS A 174 36.45 5.78 4.98
N GLU A 175 37.56 6.41 5.35
CA GLU A 175 37.87 7.78 4.93
C GLU A 175 38.01 7.91 3.41
N GLU A 176 38.67 6.95 2.75
CA GLU A 176 38.81 6.93 1.29
C GLU A 176 37.45 6.79 0.60
N LEU A 177 36.59 5.92 1.14
CA LEU A 177 35.23 5.70 0.66
C LEU A 177 34.34 6.95 0.84
N GLU A 178 34.42 7.60 2.00
CA GLU A 178 33.73 8.87 2.26
C GLU A 178 34.28 10.02 1.40
N SER A 179 35.59 10.02 1.09
CA SER A 179 36.25 10.97 0.20
C SER A 179 35.79 10.81 -1.24
N ARG A 180 35.73 9.57 -1.76
CA ARG A 180 35.23 9.32 -3.12
C ARG A 180 33.78 9.75 -3.28
N LEU A 181 32.94 9.46 -2.30
CA LEU A 181 31.58 9.98 -2.27
C LEU A 181 31.56 11.53 -2.26
N ARG A 182 32.53 12.18 -1.59
CA ARG A 182 32.59 13.65 -1.49
C ARG A 182 32.94 14.26 -2.84
N GLU A 183 33.83 13.62 -3.58
CA GLU A 183 34.25 14.05 -4.91
C GLU A 183 33.09 13.93 -5.92
N ILE A 184 32.34 12.83 -5.88
CA ILE A 184 31.10 12.65 -6.67
C ILE A 184 30.08 13.77 -6.41
N ASN A 185 29.97 14.21 -5.16
CA ASN A 185 28.97 15.20 -4.76
C ASN A 185 29.43 16.66 -4.90
N ARG A 186 30.73 16.93 -5.09
CA ARG A 186 31.30 18.30 -5.08
C ARG A 186 30.85 19.15 -6.28
N LEU A 187 30.28 18.53 -7.32
CA LEU A 187 29.78 19.20 -8.54
C LEU A 187 28.29 19.57 -8.48
N ARG A 188 27.60 19.36 -7.35
CA ARG A 188 26.13 19.46 -7.28
C ARG A 188 25.66 20.50 -6.27
N GLN A 189 25.68 21.76 -6.68
CA GLN A 189 24.87 22.81 -6.07
C GLN A 189 24.47 23.80 -7.17
N VAL A 190 23.31 23.59 -7.80
CA VAL A 190 22.37 24.65 -8.19
C VAL A 190 21.02 23.98 -8.43
N GLY A 191 20.04 24.30 -7.60
CA GLY A 191 18.62 24.01 -7.79
C GLY A 191 17.82 24.70 -6.70
N SER A 192 17.25 25.86 -7.03
CA SER A 192 16.49 26.75 -6.14
C SER A 192 15.04 26.29 -5.94
N GLU A 193 14.37 26.92 -4.95
CA GLU A 193 13.17 26.50 -4.20
C GLU A 193 13.52 25.45 -3.15
N SER A 194 13.34 25.81 -1.87
CA SER A 194 13.69 24.99 -0.70
C SER A 194 13.38 23.51 -0.93
N ASP A 195 14.35 22.65 -0.70
CA ASP A 195 14.20 21.20 -0.79
C ASP A 195 12.92 20.71 -0.13
N TRP A 196 12.27 19.70 -0.71
CA TRP A 196 10.92 19.27 -0.29
C TRP A 196 10.82 18.99 1.22
N GLY A 197 11.85 18.36 1.79
CA GLY A 197 11.98 18.08 3.22
C GLY A 197 12.37 19.27 4.10
N ALA A 198 12.86 20.37 3.51
CA ALA A 198 13.21 21.62 4.20
C ALA A 198 12.07 22.66 4.19
N ARG A 199 10.98 22.41 3.45
CA ARG A 199 9.82 23.32 3.41
C ARG A 199 9.17 23.42 4.78
N GLU A 200 8.96 24.65 5.24
CA GLU A 200 8.21 24.94 6.45
C GLU A 200 6.73 24.56 6.26
N ILE A 201 6.17 23.85 7.24
CA ILE A 201 4.78 23.41 7.23
C ILE A 201 4.11 23.93 8.49
N GLU A 202 3.12 24.78 8.31
CA GLU A 202 2.21 25.16 9.38
C GLU A 202 1.01 24.20 9.38
N ASP A 203 0.86 23.40 10.45
CA ASP A 203 -0.32 22.57 10.66
C ASP A 203 -1.42 23.38 11.37
N GLN A 204 -2.20 24.12 10.57
CA GLN A 204 -3.35 24.92 11.04
C GLN A 204 -4.47 24.05 11.63
N LEU A 205 -4.41 22.74 11.39
CA LEU A 205 -5.39 21.77 11.86
C LEU A 205 -4.90 20.96 13.07
N ALA A 206 -3.71 21.25 13.60
CA ALA A 206 -3.24 20.71 14.87
C ALA A 206 -3.91 21.39 16.08
N LEU A 207 -4.07 20.65 17.17
CA LEU A 207 -4.54 21.24 18.44
C LEU A 207 -3.41 22.02 19.12
N PRO A 208 -3.68 23.17 19.80
CA PRO A 208 -2.63 23.98 20.43
C PRO A 208 -1.81 23.28 21.53
N ARG A 209 -2.33 22.19 22.11
CA ARG A 209 -1.66 21.41 23.17
C ARG A 209 -1.17 20.04 22.69
N GLN A 210 -1.17 19.80 21.38
CA GLN A 210 -0.74 18.53 20.81
C GLN A 210 0.80 18.44 20.88
N THR A 211 1.32 17.34 21.43
CA THR A 211 2.76 17.09 21.55
C THR A 211 3.42 16.71 20.22
N GLN A 212 2.66 16.15 19.28
CA GLN A 212 3.11 15.75 17.95
C GLN A 212 2.17 16.29 16.88
N ASN A 213 2.69 16.64 15.71
CA ASN A 213 1.87 17.06 14.57
C ASN A 213 0.97 15.92 14.11
N ASN A 214 -0.15 16.27 13.45
CA ASN A 214 -0.98 15.27 12.77
C ASN A 214 -0.12 14.47 11.77
N LEU A 215 -0.56 13.24 11.45
CA LEU A 215 0.14 12.39 10.48
C LEU A 215 0.45 13.13 9.16
N PRO A 216 1.55 12.80 8.46
CA PRO A 216 1.96 13.51 7.24
C PRO A 216 0.90 13.54 6.14
N TRP A 217 0.07 12.50 6.07
CA TRP A 217 -0.98 12.35 5.07
C TRP A 217 -2.32 12.97 5.47
N LEU A 218 -2.44 13.54 6.68
CA LEU A 218 -3.60 14.32 7.09
C LEU A 218 -3.49 15.76 6.59
N PRO A 219 -4.63 16.41 6.28
CA PRO A 219 -4.62 17.78 5.81
C PRO A 219 -4.02 18.72 6.87
N LYS A 220 -3.22 19.68 6.42
CA LYS A 220 -2.57 20.68 7.28
C LYS A 220 -3.33 22.01 7.33
N ARG A 221 -4.13 22.27 6.30
CA ARG A 221 -4.96 23.46 6.15
C ARG A 221 -6.28 23.11 5.47
N ARG A 222 -7.27 23.99 5.60
CA ARG A 222 -8.56 23.85 4.92
C ARG A 222 -8.49 24.48 3.54
N ASP A 223 -8.86 23.71 2.52
CA ASP A 223 -8.98 24.21 1.14
C ASP A 223 -10.36 24.84 0.91
N GLU A 224 -10.49 25.68 -0.12
CA GLU A 224 -11.76 26.30 -0.54
C GLU A 224 -12.83 25.26 -0.92
N GLN A 225 -12.38 24.06 -1.32
CA GLN A 225 -13.23 22.93 -1.69
C GLN A 225 -13.61 22.02 -0.51
N GLY A 226 -13.32 22.44 0.73
CA GLY A 226 -13.54 21.62 1.93
C GLY A 226 -12.52 20.48 2.06
N LEU A 227 -12.65 19.68 3.10
CA LEU A 227 -11.68 18.62 3.42
C LEU A 227 -12.04 17.29 2.74
N VAL A 228 -12.06 17.29 1.40
CA VAL A 228 -12.34 16.08 0.60
C VAL A 228 -11.07 15.45 0.06
N ARG A 229 -10.16 16.24 -0.52
CA ARG A 229 -8.84 15.79 -0.99
C ARG A 229 -7.83 16.07 0.11
N LEU A 230 -7.32 15.03 0.74
CA LEU A 230 -6.58 15.15 2.00
C LEU A 230 -5.09 15.38 1.78
N SER A 231 -4.47 14.52 0.98
CA SER A 231 -3.03 14.55 0.71
C SER A 231 -2.71 13.81 -0.58
N SER A 232 -1.52 14.12 -1.08
CA SER A 232 -0.88 13.43 -2.19
C SER A 232 0.26 12.57 -1.68
N LEU A 233 0.38 11.38 -2.24
CA LEU A 233 1.48 10.45 -2.06
C LEU A 233 2.18 10.25 -3.39
N LEU A 234 3.50 10.38 -3.41
CA LEU A 234 4.32 9.98 -4.54
C LEU A 234 5.45 9.12 -4.00
N PHE A 235 5.78 8.02 -4.66
CA PHE A 235 6.94 7.22 -4.26
C PHE A 235 7.74 6.73 -5.46
N GLY A 236 9.04 6.56 -5.24
CA GLY A 236 9.98 5.96 -6.18
C GLY A 236 10.69 4.76 -5.57
N ASN A 237 10.77 3.65 -6.31
CA ASN A 237 11.44 2.42 -5.92
C ASN A 237 12.70 2.22 -6.78
N TYR A 238 13.82 1.87 -6.15
CA TYR A 238 15.10 1.73 -6.83
C TYR A 238 15.87 0.53 -6.30
N ASN A 239 16.41 -0.25 -7.24
CA ASN A 239 17.34 -1.33 -6.95
C ASN A 239 18.67 -1.04 -7.65
N LEU A 240 19.77 -1.44 -7.01
CA LEU A 240 21.12 -1.27 -7.52
C LEU A 240 21.47 -2.50 -8.37
N SER A 241 22.04 -2.26 -9.56
CA SER A 241 22.53 -3.35 -10.42
C SER A 241 23.63 -4.14 -9.72
N GLY A 242 23.75 -5.45 -9.93
CA GLY A 242 24.82 -6.28 -9.37
C GLY A 242 24.70 -6.63 -7.88
N PHE A 243 23.55 -6.36 -7.26
CA PHE A 243 23.22 -6.77 -5.90
C PHE A 243 21.96 -7.68 -5.90
N GLU A 244 21.85 -8.63 -4.98
CA GLU A 244 20.61 -9.43 -4.81
C GLU A 244 19.47 -8.54 -4.32
N LEU A 245 18.23 -8.85 -4.70
CA LEU A 245 17.06 -8.12 -4.19
C LEU A 245 16.79 -8.45 -2.72
N PRO A 246 16.21 -7.53 -1.91
CA PRO A 246 15.80 -7.82 -0.55
C PRO A 246 14.83 -9.00 -0.50
N PRO A 247 14.87 -9.85 0.56
CA PRO A 247 15.36 -9.54 1.89
C PRO A 247 16.76 -10.11 2.17
N PHE A 248 17.60 -10.34 1.14
CA PHE A 248 18.98 -10.83 1.31
C PHE A 248 19.09 -12.11 2.15
N ALA A 249 18.10 -13.01 2.03
CA ALA A 249 17.95 -14.15 2.93
C ALA A 249 19.18 -15.07 2.97
N LYS A 250 19.97 -15.10 1.88
CA LYS A 250 21.19 -15.91 1.75
C LYS A 250 22.47 -15.11 2.02
N ASN A 251 22.44 -13.79 1.88
CA ASN A 251 23.63 -12.94 1.90
C ASN A 251 23.40 -11.64 2.69
N LEU A 252 23.35 -11.75 4.03
CA LEU A 252 23.10 -10.61 4.92
C LEU A 252 24.17 -9.51 4.82
N GLU A 253 25.41 -9.87 4.50
CA GLU A 253 26.53 -8.93 4.32
C GLU A 253 26.27 -7.98 3.15
N GLN A 254 25.73 -8.49 2.06
CA GLN A 254 25.35 -7.68 0.91
C GLN A 254 24.24 -6.67 1.26
N GLY A 255 23.28 -7.06 2.09
CA GLY A 255 22.26 -6.15 2.61
C GLY A 255 22.88 -5.00 3.42
N ALA A 256 23.86 -5.29 4.28
CA ALA A 256 24.59 -4.28 5.03
C ALA A 256 25.40 -3.33 4.13
N GLU A 257 26.05 -3.86 3.10
CA GLU A 257 26.75 -3.09 2.08
C GLU A 257 25.81 -2.11 1.34
N VAL A 258 24.70 -2.61 0.80
CA VAL A 258 23.70 -1.80 0.09
C VAL A 258 23.13 -0.71 1.00
N SER A 259 22.85 -1.05 2.27
CA SER A 259 22.36 -0.08 3.25
C SER A 259 23.38 1.03 3.52
N ALA A 260 24.66 0.68 3.71
CA ALA A 260 25.72 1.66 3.98
C ALA A 260 25.95 2.60 2.78
N LEU A 261 25.96 2.04 1.57
CA LEU A 261 26.06 2.74 0.30
C LEU A 261 24.99 3.82 0.15
N LEU A 262 23.73 3.39 0.22
CA LEU A 262 22.58 4.27 0.02
C LEU A 262 22.45 5.26 1.18
N ALA A 263 22.74 4.86 2.42
CA ALA A 263 22.76 5.79 3.55
C ALA A 263 23.77 6.93 3.33
N ALA A 264 24.99 6.62 2.89
CA ALA A 264 26.01 7.63 2.66
C ALA A 264 25.63 8.62 1.53
N PHE A 265 24.91 8.14 0.51
CA PHE A 265 24.29 8.97 -0.51
C PHE A 265 23.18 9.86 0.08
N LEU A 266 22.18 9.27 0.76
CA LEU A 266 21.02 9.98 1.30
C LEU A 266 21.39 11.09 2.30
N ARG A 267 22.42 10.89 3.14
CA ARG A 267 22.91 11.92 4.09
C ARG A 267 23.34 13.23 3.43
N ARG A 268 23.58 13.21 2.12
CA ARG A 268 24.06 14.35 1.33
C ARG A 268 23.05 14.81 0.31
N GLU A 269 21.93 14.10 0.19
CA GLU A 269 20.87 14.49 -0.74
C GLU A 269 20.10 15.66 -0.15
N PRO A 270 20.02 16.79 -0.86
CA PRO A 270 19.46 18.02 -0.33
C PRO A 270 17.95 17.88 -0.07
N ILE A 271 17.28 16.96 -0.78
CA ILE A 271 15.84 16.74 -0.77
C ILE A 271 15.21 16.55 0.61
N PHE A 272 15.97 16.07 1.59
CA PHE A 272 15.49 15.88 2.96
C PHE A 272 15.54 17.14 3.81
N GLY A 273 16.37 18.14 3.46
CA GLY A 273 16.72 19.20 4.38
C GLY A 273 17.40 18.64 5.63
N GLU A 274 16.92 19.05 6.81
CA GLU A 274 17.25 18.36 8.06
C GLU A 274 16.47 17.06 8.17
N TYR A 275 17.13 16.01 8.67
CA TYR A 275 16.54 14.67 8.75
C TYR A 275 16.94 13.91 10.00
N ARG A 276 16.12 12.92 10.34
CA ARG A 276 16.38 11.91 11.35
C ARG A 276 16.66 10.57 10.67
N GLU A 277 17.66 9.88 11.19
CA GLU A 277 18.12 8.60 10.68
C GLU A 277 17.92 7.53 11.74
N TYR A 278 17.21 6.46 11.39
CA TYR A 278 16.88 5.38 12.30
C TYR A 278 17.42 4.05 11.79
N VAL A 279 18.02 3.29 12.68
CA VAL A 279 18.49 1.91 12.43
C VAL A 279 17.66 0.99 13.30
N PRO A 280 16.58 0.38 12.78
CA PRO A 280 15.66 -0.42 13.60
C PRO A 280 16.37 -1.52 14.41
N ALA A 281 17.40 -2.14 13.86
CA ALA A 281 18.18 -3.18 14.54
C ALA A 281 18.87 -2.70 15.84
N GLU A 282 19.18 -1.41 15.94
CA GLU A 282 19.85 -0.78 17.09
C GLU A 282 18.84 -0.17 18.08
N MET A 283 17.55 -0.17 17.74
CA MET A 283 16.50 0.47 18.53
C MET A 283 15.80 -0.50 19.48
N GLU A 284 15.41 0.00 20.65
CA GLU A 284 14.53 -0.73 21.57
C GLU A 284 13.19 -1.09 20.90
N LYS A 285 12.56 -2.16 21.39
CA LYS A 285 11.31 -2.67 20.80
C LYS A 285 10.20 -1.60 20.77
N SER A 286 10.05 -0.80 21.83
CA SER A 286 9.06 0.28 21.90
C SER A 286 9.32 1.35 20.82
N ALA A 287 10.55 1.87 20.75
CA ALA A 287 10.94 2.89 19.79
C ALA A 287 10.81 2.42 18.32
N ARG A 288 11.03 1.12 18.05
CA ARG A 288 10.78 0.54 16.72
C ARG A 288 9.31 0.60 16.32
N LEU A 289 8.40 0.34 17.25
CA LEU A 289 6.98 0.29 16.96
C LEU A 289 6.42 1.70 16.71
N GLU A 290 6.98 2.73 17.37
CA GLU A 290 6.66 4.13 17.10
C GLU A 290 6.85 4.50 15.62
N LEU A 291 7.90 3.97 14.96
CA LEU A 291 8.13 4.20 13.53
C LEU A 291 7.00 3.65 12.65
N THR A 292 6.46 2.49 13.03
CA THR A 292 5.31 1.86 12.34
C THR A 292 4.01 2.59 12.65
N GLU A 293 3.79 2.97 13.90
CA GLU A 293 2.63 3.71 14.39
C GLU A 293 2.49 5.06 13.69
N ARG A 294 3.61 5.78 13.51
CA ARG A 294 3.63 7.04 12.74
C ARG A 294 3.34 6.86 11.25
N GLY A 295 3.34 5.61 10.76
CA GLY A 295 3.09 5.26 9.36
C GLY A 295 4.29 5.48 8.44
N TRP A 296 5.51 5.61 8.98
CA TRP A 296 6.72 5.82 8.18
C TRP A 296 7.23 4.53 7.52
N CYS A 297 7.00 3.38 8.15
CA CYS A 297 7.42 2.08 7.63
C CYS A 297 6.41 0.98 8.00
N PRO A 298 6.29 -0.09 7.18
CA PRO A 298 5.45 -1.24 7.52
C PRO A 298 6.03 -2.03 8.72
N GLN A 299 5.19 -2.81 9.41
CA GLN A 299 5.61 -3.56 10.60
C GLN A 299 6.72 -4.58 10.28
N GLU A 300 6.65 -5.18 9.09
CA GLU A 300 7.63 -6.16 8.63
C GLU A 300 9.03 -5.54 8.53
N PHE A 301 9.13 -4.25 8.20
CA PHE A 301 10.39 -3.52 8.03
C PHE A 301 11.25 -3.50 9.31
N VAL A 302 10.62 -3.30 10.47
CA VAL A 302 11.32 -3.21 11.76
C VAL A 302 11.62 -4.58 12.38
N GLN A 303 11.08 -5.65 11.79
CA GLN A 303 11.26 -7.04 12.22
C GLN A 303 12.26 -7.82 11.35
N ARG A 304 12.74 -7.23 10.25
CA ARG A 304 13.66 -7.90 9.33
C ARG A 304 15.01 -8.19 10.00
N LYS A 305 15.64 -9.28 9.56
CA LYS A 305 16.94 -9.73 10.09
C LYS A 305 18.13 -9.07 9.39
N HIS A 306 17.97 -8.69 8.13
CA HIS A 306 19.00 -7.97 7.39
C HIS A 306 19.01 -6.49 7.75
N ALA A 307 20.08 -5.79 7.36
CA ALA A 307 20.24 -4.36 7.64
C ALA A 307 19.13 -3.54 6.97
N THR A 308 18.29 -2.89 7.78
CA THR A 308 17.30 -1.91 7.35
C THR A 308 17.63 -0.54 7.94
N ARG A 309 17.24 0.53 7.25
CA ARG A 309 17.51 1.90 7.69
C ARG A 309 16.44 2.85 7.17
N LEU A 310 16.05 3.81 7.98
CA LEU A 310 14.98 4.76 7.67
C LEU A 310 15.54 6.19 7.77
N PHE A 311 15.25 7.02 6.78
CA PHE A 311 15.49 8.46 6.81
C PHE A 311 14.15 9.18 6.75
N VAL A 312 13.95 10.16 7.62
CA VAL A 312 12.71 10.96 7.68
C VAL A 312 13.12 12.42 7.76
N SER A 313 12.64 13.26 6.83
CA SER A 313 12.82 14.71 6.94
C SER A 313 12.16 15.25 8.21
N GLU A 314 12.67 16.32 8.81
CA GLU A 314 12.09 16.92 10.02
C GLU A 314 10.61 17.31 9.84
N ASN A 315 10.23 17.69 8.61
CA ASN A 315 8.86 18.02 8.25
C ASN A 315 7.98 16.78 7.88
N GLU A 316 8.54 15.57 8.00
CA GLU A 316 7.95 14.27 7.70
C GLU A 316 7.38 14.11 6.27
N ARG A 317 7.74 14.99 5.33
CA ARG A 317 7.30 14.94 3.93
C ARG A 317 8.16 14.06 3.04
N VAL A 318 9.39 13.74 3.41
CA VAL A 318 10.26 12.81 2.68
C VAL A 318 10.66 11.67 3.60
N ILE A 319 10.34 10.44 3.20
CA ILE A 319 10.64 9.23 3.96
C ILE A 319 11.34 8.24 3.05
N ALA A 320 12.58 7.88 3.36
CA ALA A 320 13.32 6.85 2.63
C ALA A 320 13.54 5.58 3.45
N LEU A 321 13.18 4.45 2.85
CA LEU A 321 13.32 3.11 3.39
C LEU A 321 14.45 2.40 2.65
N LEU A 322 15.48 1.96 3.38
CA LEU A 322 16.55 1.14 2.84
C LEU A 322 16.30 -0.33 3.14
N ASN A 323 16.43 -1.15 2.09
CA ASN A 323 16.24 -2.61 2.11
C ASN A 323 14.86 -3.06 2.59
N ASP A 324 13.81 -2.33 2.21
CA ASP A 324 12.44 -2.80 2.35
C ASP A 324 12.10 -3.79 1.21
N ILE A 325 11.03 -3.61 0.45
CA ILE A 325 10.75 -4.47 -0.71
C ILE A 325 11.86 -4.34 -1.77
N ASP A 326 12.35 -3.11 -1.95
CA ASP A 326 13.45 -2.72 -2.83
C ASP A 326 14.64 -2.16 -2.01
N HIS A 327 15.82 -2.00 -2.61
CA HIS A 327 17.00 -1.44 -1.92
C HIS A 327 16.75 -0.04 -1.38
N LEU A 328 16.04 0.78 -2.16
CA LEU A 328 15.67 2.13 -1.79
C LEU A 328 14.23 2.39 -2.22
N ARG A 329 13.38 2.78 -1.28
CA ARG A 329 12.10 3.40 -1.56
C ARG A 329 12.07 4.79 -0.96
N VAL A 330 11.71 5.80 -1.74
CA VAL A 330 11.52 7.18 -1.24
C VAL A 330 10.07 7.57 -1.43
N ASN A 331 9.41 7.95 -0.34
CA ASN A 331 8.03 8.40 -0.30
C ASN A 331 7.99 9.91 -0.05
N PHE A 332 7.10 10.59 -0.76
CA PHE A 332 6.83 12.01 -0.66
C PHE A 332 5.38 12.19 -0.25
N TRP A 333 5.17 13.03 0.75
CA TRP A 333 3.86 13.52 1.15
C TRP A 333 3.75 15.00 0.83
N GLY A 334 2.56 15.40 0.39
CA GLY A 334 2.24 16.79 0.08
C GLY A 334 0.75 17.04 0.07
N GLU A 335 0.38 18.28 -0.17
CA GLU A 335 -1.02 18.63 -0.35
C GLU A 335 -1.56 18.11 -1.68
N ALA A 336 -2.89 18.13 -1.81
CA ALA A 336 -3.58 17.54 -2.96
C ALA A 336 -3.12 18.11 -4.32
N GLU A 337 -2.74 19.39 -4.41
CA GLU A 337 -2.32 20.01 -5.67
C GLU A 337 -0.81 20.01 -5.91
N GLU A 338 -0.02 19.53 -4.95
CA GLU A 338 1.45 19.63 -5.03
C GLU A 338 2.12 18.49 -5.82
N LEU A 339 1.36 17.49 -6.30
CA LEU A 339 1.88 16.35 -7.07
C LEU A 339 2.86 16.74 -8.19
N PRO A 340 2.61 17.77 -9.02
CA PRO A 340 3.53 18.13 -10.09
C PRO A 340 4.89 18.62 -9.57
N ILE A 341 4.91 19.32 -8.44
CA ILE A 341 6.15 19.82 -7.81
C ILE A 341 6.88 18.66 -7.13
N MET A 342 6.15 17.80 -6.41
CA MET A 342 6.68 16.56 -5.82
C MET A 342 7.37 15.70 -6.88
N LEU A 343 6.75 15.56 -8.07
CA LEU A 343 7.29 14.77 -9.16
C LEU A 343 8.63 15.33 -9.66
N ARG A 344 8.77 16.65 -9.82
CA ARG A 344 10.03 17.28 -10.20
C ARG A 344 11.15 16.95 -9.21
N HIS A 345 10.88 17.11 -7.91
CA HIS A 345 11.87 16.77 -6.88
C HIS A 345 12.25 15.27 -6.89
N LEU A 346 11.28 14.37 -7.10
CA LEU A 346 11.58 12.94 -7.20
C LEU A 346 12.38 12.61 -8.47
N GLN A 347 12.12 13.29 -9.59
CA GLN A 347 12.90 13.13 -10.82
C GLN A 347 14.34 13.62 -10.64
N ASP A 348 14.54 14.78 -10.02
CA ASP A 348 15.86 15.31 -9.73
C ASP A 348 16.65 14.36 -8.80
N PHE A 349 16.01 13.86 -7.75
CA PHE A 349 16.56 12.81 -6.89
C PHE A 349 16.91 11.55 -7.69
N SER A 350 16.00 11.10 -8.57
CA SER A 350 16.21 9.92 -9.41
C SER A 350 17.42 10.08 -10.34
N LYS A 351 17.61 11.28 -10.88
CA LYS A 351 18.76 11.64 -11.72
C LYS A 351 20.07 11.66 -10.92
N ASN A 352 20.04 12.23 -9.71
CA ASN A 352 21.18 12.23 -8.79
C ASN A 352 21.60 10.80 -8.40
N LEU A 353 20.61 9.95 -8.13
CA LEU A 353 20.82 8.55 -7.81
C LEU A 353 21.42 7.78 -9.00
N SER A 354 20.82 7.91 -10.18
CA SER A 354 21.23 7.20 -11.41
C SER A 354 22.62 7.60 -11.92
N SER A 355 23.07 8.81 -11.59
CA SER A 355 24.42 9.28 -11.93
C SER A 355 25.47 8.85 -10.92
N THR A 356 25.07 8.39 -9.74
CA THR A 356 25.97 7.90 -8.68
C THR A 356 26.06 6.38 -8.69
N PHE A 357 24.95 5.71 -9.01
CA PHE A 357 24.86 4.26 -9.00
C PHE A 357 24.22 3.75 -10.28
N ASP A 358 24.71 2.59 -10.76
CA ASP A 358 24.03 1.82 -11.79
C ASP A 358 22.77 1.19 -11.20
N LEU A 359 21.61 1.54 -11.79
CA LEU A 359 20.30 1.09 -11.35
C LEU A 359 19.86 -0.13 -12.15
N LEU A 360 19.24 -1.08 -11.46
CA LEU A 360 18.76 -2.30 -12.05
C LEU A 360 17.61 -2.01 -13.04
N SER A 361 17.81 -2.37 -14.30
CA SER A 361 16.83 -2.21 -15.36
C SER A 361 16.78 -3.45 -16.25
N HIS A 362 15.61 -3.67 -16.85
CA HIS A 362 15.30 -4.76 -17.76
C HIS A 362 14.92 -4.20 -19.13
N ALA A 363 15.40 -4.81 -20.20
CA ALA A 363 15.20 -4.31 -21.57
C ALA A 363 13.72 -4.16 -21.95
N LYS A 364 12.87 -5.10 -21.53
CA LYS A 364 11.42 -5.08 -21.85
C LYS A 364 10.58 -4.28 -20.86
N PHE A 365 10.97 -4.23 -19.58
CA PHE A 365 10.09 -3.79 -18.49
C PHE A 365 10.58 -2.52 -17.79
N GLY A 366 11.70 -1.92 -18.22
CA GLY A 366 12.23 -0.69 -17.62
C GLY A 366 12.90 -0.96 -16.27
N ARG A 367 12.78 -0.05 -15.31
CA ARG A 367 13.38 -0.23 -13.98
C ARG A 367 12.75 -1.42 -13.27
N VAL A 368 13.59 -2.22 -12.62
CA VAL A 368 13.16 -3.42 -11.91
C VAL A 368 12.90 -3.08 -10.45
N SER A 369 11.65 -3.25 -10.04
CA SER A 369 11.21 -3.36 -8.64
C SER A 369 10.94 -4.82 -8.34
N ARG A 370 11.07 -5.23 -7.08
CA ARG A 370 10.66 -6.56 -6.64
C ARG A 370 9.15 -6.74 -6.79
N HIS A 371 8.34 -5.68 -6.66
CA HIS A 371 6.89 -5.79 -6.78
C HIS A 371 6.43 -5.52 -8.22
N LEU A 372 5.62 -6.41 -8.80
CA LEU A 372 5.21 -6.32 -10.21
C LEU A 372 4.53 -4.99 -10.57
N ASN A 373 3.64 -4.49 -9.70
CA ASN A 373 2.96 -3.19 -9.86
C ASN A 373 3.89 -1.97 -9.71
N SER A 374 5.20 -2.15 -9.69
CA SER A 374 6.20 -1.08 -9.56
C SER A 374 7.33 -1.20 -10.58
N LEU A 375 7.15 -2.04 -11.60
CA LEU A 375 8.04 -2.11 -12.77
C LEU A 375 7.87 -0.89 -13.67
N GLY A 376 8.91 -0.54 -14.44
CA GLY A 376 8.85 0.51 -15.46
C GLY A 376 9.46 1.83 -15.03
N SER A 377 8.62 2.84 -14.82
CA SER A 377 9.08 4.14 -14.30
C SER A 377 9.66 4.02 -12.88
N ALA A 378 9.21 2.98 -12.17
CA ALA A 378 9.37 2.74 -10.75
C ALA A 378 8.86 3.88 -9.86
N MET A 379 8.00 4.73 -10.41
CA MET A 379 7.30 5.78 -9.68
C MET A 379 5.80 5.50 -9.66
N SER A 380 5.14 5.86 -8.57
CA SER A 380 3.70 5.78 -8.47
C SER A 380 3.16 6.92 -7.64
N LEU A 381 2.00 7.42 -8.04
CA LEU A 381 1.30 8.50 -7.37
C LEU A 381 -0.05 8.02 -6.85
N GLY A 382 -0.51 8.70 -5.81
CA GLY A 382 -1.83 8.50 -5.25
C GLY A 382 -2.30 9.72 -4.46
N GLN A 383 -3.58 9.74 -4.15
CA GLN A 383 -4.21 10.75 -3.33
C GLN A 383 -5.18 10.10 -2.37
N LEU A 384 -5.14 10.58 -1.13
CA LEU A 384 -6.10 10.19 -0.12
C LEU A 384 -7.30 11.13 -0.15
N MET A 385 -8.50 10.55 -0.10
CA MET A 385 -9.76 11.27 -0.21
C MET A 385 -10.75 10.81 0.85
N HIS A 386 -11.57 11.73 1.35
CA HIS A 386 -12.72 11.45 2.23
C HIS A 386 -14.02 11.53 1.43
N LEU A 387 -14.63 10.38 1.14
CA LEU A 387 -15.79 10.25 0.23
C LEU A 387 -17.05 9.66 0.91
N PRO A 388 -17.49 10.19 2.06
CA PRO A 388 -18.62 9.63 2.80
C PRO A 388 -19.96 9.83 2.10
N ALA A 389 -20.22 10.96 1.43
CA ALA A 389 -21.53 11.19 0.80
C ALA A 389 -21.74 10.28 -0.42
N LEU A 390 -20.70 10.08 -1.24
CA LEU A 390 -20.72 9.10 -2.34
C LEU A 390 -20.91 7.66 -1.84
N ASN A 391 -20.35 7.35 -0.67
CA ASN A 391 -20.53 6.05 -0.03
C ASN A 391 -21.98 5.86 0.45
N TYR A 392 -22.55 6.86 1.15
CA TYR A 392 -23.94 6.81 1.61
C TYR A 392 -24.97 6.79 0.48
N ASP A 393 -24.67 7.46 -0.62
CA ASP A 393 -25.54 7.46 -1.79
C ASP A 393 -25.42 6.17 -2.64
N GLY A 394 -24.54 5.23 -2.25
CA GLY A 394 -24.33 3.97 -2.96
C GLY A 394 -23.65 4.11 -4.33
N ARG A 395 -23.12 5.30 -4.67
CA ARG A 395 -22.45 5.57 -5.95
C ARG A 395 -20.98 5.17 -5.96
N ILE A 396 -20.41 4.79 -4.82
CA ILE A 396 -18.97 4.50 -4.73
C ILE A 396 -18.54 3.34 -5.64
N GLU A 397 -19.36 2.29 -5.78
CA GLU A 397 -19.04 1.14 -6.64
C GLU A 397 -19.04 1.50 -8.13
N ALA A 398 -19.94 2.38 -8.54
CA ALA A 398 -19.96 2.92 -9.90
C ALA A 398 -18.71 3.79 -10.13
N LEU A 399 -18.31 4.59 -9.14
CA LEU A 399 -17.10 5.39 -9.23
C LEU A 399 -15.83 4.53 -9.30
N VAL A 400 -15.73 3.45 -8.51
CA VAL A 400 -14.60 2.51 -8.56
C VAL A 400 -14.47 1.89 -9.96
N ARG A 401 -15.59 1.50 -10.59
CA ARG A 401 -15.60 0.99 -11.96
C ARG A 401 -15.15 2.06 -12.97
N ALA A 402 -15.71 3.27 -12.88
CA ALA A 402 -15.33 4.37 -13.77
C ALA A 402 -13.84 4.73 -13.65
N CYS A 403 -13.27 4.71 -12.44
CA CYS A 403 -11.83 4.92 -12.26
C CYS A 403 -11.01 3.84 -12.97
N ARG A 404 -11.43 2.57 -12.87
CA ARG A 404 -10.78 1.43 -13.51
C ARG A 404 -10.77 1.56 -15.04
N ASP A 405 -11.89 1.97 -15.61
CA ASP A 405 -12.02 2.22 -17.06
C ASP A 405 -11.09 3.34 -17.54
N MET A 406 -10.73 4.26 -16.65
CA MET A 406 -9.75 5.33 -16.89
C MET A 406 -8.30 4.94 -16.56
N HIS A 407 -8.02 3.66 -16.27
CA HIS A 407 -6.70 3.16 -15.83
C HIS A 407 -6.21 3.81 -14.52
N PHE A 408 -7.14 3.98 -13.57
CA PHE A 408 -6.86 4.36 -12.20
C PHE A 408 -7.54 3.39 -11.24
N ASN A 409 -7.01 3.26 -10.03
CA ASN A 409 -7.60 2.41 -9.00
C ASN A 409 -8.09 3.28 -7.85
N LEU A 410 -9.37 3.14 -7.50
CA LEU A 410 -9.93 3.70 -6.28
C LEU A 410 -10.19 2.55 -5.30
N ARG A 411 -9.59 2.61 -4.12
CA ARG A 411 -9.72 1.56 -3.10
C ARG A 411 -9.88 2.14 -1.70
N PRO A 412 -10.56 1.46 -0.77
CA PRO A 412 -10.59 1.90 0.61
C PRO A 412 -9.19 1.87 1.23
N LEU A 413 -8.93 2.82 2.13
CA LEU A 413 -7.71 2.86 2.94
C LEU A 413 -7.66 1.64 3.89
N PHE A 414 -8.76 1.39 4.59
CA PHE A 414 -8.90 0.29 5.54
C PHE A 414 -9.51 -0.93 4.84
N ARG A 415 -8.78 -2.06 4.84
CA ARG A 415 -9.10 -3.26 4.03
C ARG A 415 -9.87 -4.36 4.76
N LYS A 416 -10.15 -4.20 6.07
CA LYS A 416 -10.39 -5.38 6.91
C LYS A 416 -11.78 -6.00 6.84
N ASN A 417 -12.82 -5.37 6.29
CA ASN A 417 -14.13 -5.99 6.06
C ASN A 417 -14.91 -5.28 4.93
N GLU A 418 -15.81 -6.02 4.26
CA GLU A 418 -16.66 -5.56 3.15
C GLU A 418 -17.62 -4.39 3.49
N GLN A 419 -17.65 -3.92 4.74
CA GLN A 419 -18.40 -2.73 5.15
C GLN A 419 -17.43 -1.67 5.68
N SER A 420 -17.05 -0.77 4.77
CA SER A 420 -16.11 0.34 4.96
C SER A 420 -16.55 1.28 6.10
N GLY A 421 -15.82 1.29 7.22
CA GLY A 421 -16.06 2.19 8.34
C GLY A 421 -15.73 3.65 7.98
N ALA A 422 -14.48 3.98 7.67
CA ALA A 422 -14.06 5.39 7.62
C ALA A 422 -14.34 6.18 6.33
N SER A 423 -14.98 5.61 5.29
CA SER A 423 -15.15 6.26 3.96
C SER A 423 -13.90 6.97 3.41
N LEU A 424 -12.70 6.53 3.80
CA LEU A 424 -11.42 7.03 3.32
C LEU A 424 -10.95 6.15 2.16
N TYR A 425 -10.60 6.79 1.04
CA TYR A 425 -10.23 6.12 -0.20
C TYR A 425 -8.90 6.62 -0.72
N ILE A 426 -8.11 5.71 -1.29
CA ILE A 426 -6.90 6.02 -2.04
C ILE A 426 -7.23 5.90 -3.52
N LEU A 427 -7.13 7.02 -4.23
CA LEU A 427 -7.03 7.06 -5.69
C LEU A 427 -5.56 6.89 -6.06
N GLN A 428 -5.20 5.93 -6.90
CA GLN A 428 -3.81 5.64 -7.28
C GLN A 428 -3.72 5.29 -8.77
N SER A 429 -2.54 5.48 -9.37
CA SER A 429 -2.28 4.98 -10.73
C SER A 429 -2.38 3.46 -10.79
N SER A 430 -2.91 2.92 -11.90
CA SER A 430 -2.91 1.47 -12.13
C SER A 430 -1.69 0.99 -12.90
N ASP A 431 -1.11 1.86 -13.72
CA ASP A 431 0.00 1.55 -14.62
C ASP A 431 1.31 2.15 -14.09
N SER A 432 2.25 1.29 -13.71
CA SER A 432 3.59 1.69 -13.26
C SER A 432 4.59 1.83 -14.42
N LEU A 433 4.25 1.31 -15.60
CA LEU A 433 5.06 1.36 -16.81
C LEU A 433 4.90 2.68 -17.54
N LEU A 434 3.79 3.39 -17.33
CA LEU A 434 3.65 4.75 -17.82
C LEU A 434 4.38 5.73 -16.88
N PRO A 435 5.25 6.61 -17.39
CA PRO A 435 5.83 7.68 -16.59
C PRO A 435 4.77 8.64 -16.04
N PRO A 436 4.81 9.04 -14.75
CA PRO A 436 3.80 9.91 -14.14
C PRO A 436 3.54 11.22 -14.87
N GLU A 437 4.54 11.78 -15.55
CA GLU A 437 4.45 13.05 -16.28
C GLU A 437 3.40 13.02 -17.38
N GLN A 438 3.11 11.83 -17.93
CA GLN A 438 2.16 11.67 -19.02
C GLN A 438 0.69 11.65 -18.56
N TYR A 439 0.42 11.39 -17.28
CA TYR A 439 -0.94 11.24 -16.76
C TYR A 439 -1.23 12.04 -15.50
N ILE A 440 -0.27 12.77 -14.95
CA ILE A 440 -0.42 13.54 -13.70
C ILE A 440 -1.55 14.57 -13.78
N GLU A 441 -1.67 15.32 -14.87
CA GLU A 441 -2.75 16.31 -15.03
C GLU A 441 -4.12 15.62 -15.13
N ARG A 442 -4.22 14.54 -15.92
CA ARG A 442 -5.45 13.72 -16.01
C ARG A 442 -5.83 13.14 -14.63
N PHE A 443 -4.85 12.71 -13.84
CA PHE A 443 -5.07 12.21 -12.49
C PHE A 443 -5.60 13.30 -11.56
N LEU A 444 -5.00 14.49 -11.60
CA LEU A 444 -5.48 15.65 -10.82
C LEU A 444 -6.89 16.08 -11.24
N GLU A 445 -7.19 16.11 -12.54
CA GLU A 445 -8.53 16.38 -13.05
C GLU A 445 -9.56 15.36 -12.57
N LEU A 446 -9.23 14.08 -12.62
CA LEU A 446 -10.09 13.01 -12.08
C LEU A 446 -10.33 13.21 -10.58
N SER A 447 -9.27 13.46 -9.81
CA SER A 447 -9.38 13.71 -8.37
C SER A 447 -10.24 14.93 -8.04
N ARG A 448 -10.05 16.05 -8.76
CA ARG A 448 -10.91 17.25 -8.67
C ARG A 448 -12.36 16.91 -9.02
N SER A 449 -12.59 16.11 -10.05
CA SER A 449 -13.93 15.67 -10.46
C SER A 449 -14.62 14.82 -9.38
N ILE A 450 -13.90 13.86 -8.80
CA ILE A 450 -14.38 13.05 -7.68
C ILE A 450 -14.74 13.94 -6.49
N ALA A 451 -13.87 14.90 -6.15
CA ALA A 451 -14.12 15.82 -5.05
C ALA A 451 -15.36 16.69 -5.30
N ARG A 452 -15.53 17.22 -6.51
CA ARG A 452 -16.75 17.95 -6.89
C ARG A 452 -18.00 17.08 -6.79
N ASN A 453 -17.92 15.82 -7.23
CA ASN A 453 -19.05 14.89 -7.12
C ASN A 453 -19.41 14.62 -5.64
N GLU A 454 -18.42 14.42 -4.77
CA GLU A 454 -18.64 14.30 -3.32
C GLU A 454 -19.34 15.54 -2.75
N LEU A 455 -18.86 16.74 -3.07
CA LEU A 455 -19.48 17.99 -2.61
C LEU A 455 -20.91 18.17 -3.13
N LEU A 456 -21.16 17.84 -4.40
CA LEU A 456 -22.50 17.85 -4.98
C LEU A 456 -23.42 16.87 -4.24
N CYS A 457 -22.93 15.68 -3.88
CA CYS A 457 -23.70 14.74 -3.04
C CYS A 457 -24.04 15.37 -1.69
N ARG A 458 -23.07 15.99 -1.01
CA ARG A 458 -23.29 16.70 0.27
C ARG A 458 -24.34 17.80 0.14
N GLN A 459 -24.27 18.61 -0.93
CA GLN A 459 -25.25 19.67 -1.21
C GLN A 459 -26.65 19.11 -1.47
N VAL A 460 -26.77 18.03 -2.25
CA VAL A 460 -28.03 17.33 -2.48
C VAL A 460 -28.62 16.81 -1.17
N PHE A 461 -27.80 16.20 -0.31
CA PHE A 461 -28.24 15.78 1.02
C PHE A 461 -28.73 16.95 1.88
N GLN A 462 -28.14 18.13 1.78
CA GLN A 462 -28.60 19.30 2.54
C GLN A 462 -29.86 19.96 1.98
N SER A 463 -30.03 19.95 0.65
CA SER A 463 -31.07 20.72 -0.05
C SER A 463 -32.45 20.06 -0.01
N TYR A 464 -32.51 18.73 -0.03
CA TYR A 464 -33.77 17.98 0.00
C TYR A 464 -34.11 17.52 1.42
N LYS A 465 -35.30 17.86 1.90
CA LYS A 465 -35.74 17.59 3.29
C LYS A 465 -35.62 16.12 3.67
N GLU A 466 -36.04 15.21 2.80
CA GLU A 466 -36.00 13.76 3.03
C GLU A 466 -34.56 13.24 3.12
N ASN A 467 -33.69 13.65 2.20
CA ASN A 467 -32.27 13.28 2.20
C ASN A 467 -31.55 13.85 3.43
N ARG A 468 -31.88 15.08 3.82
CA ARG A 468 -31.32 15.71 5.01
C ARG A 468 -31.67 14.93 6.28
N LEU A 469 -32.88 14.39 6.38
CA LEU A 469 -33.30 13.56 7.51
C LEU A 469 -32.46 12.29 7.61
N ILE A 470 -32.15 11.63 6.50
CA ILE A 470 -31.32 10.41 6.48
C ILE A 470 -29.92 10.70 7.03
N ILE A 471 -29.26 11.74 6.53
CA ILE A 471 -27.91 12.10 6.98
C ILE A 471 -27.92 12.60 8.43
N THR A 472 -28.94 13.37 8.81
CA THR A 472 -29.09 13.86 10.20
C THR A 472 -29.30 12.70 11.17
N ASP A 473 -30.14 11.71 10.83
CA ASP A 473 -30.35 10.51 11.66
C ASP A 473 -29.05 9.73 11.80
N ASN A 474 -28.31 9.55 10.72
CA ASN A 474 -27.06 8.83 10.73
C ASN A 474 -25.96 9.53 11.58
N ILE A 475 -25.77 10.84 11.40
CA ILE A 475 -24.86 11.63 12.24
C ILE A 475 -25.33 11.62 13.70
N GLY A 476 -26.64 11.73 13.94
CA GLY A 476 -27.24 11.65 15.28
C GLY A 476 -27.01 10.30 15.94
N ARG A 477 -27.09 9.20 15.19
CA ARG A 477 -26.74 7.84 15.64
C ARG A 477 -25.27 7.73 15.95
N ALA A 478 -24.37 8.28 15.14
CA ALA A 478 -22.94 8.29 15.44
C ALA A 478 -22.66 9.00 16.79
N VAL A 479 -23.27 10.18 17.01
CA VAL A 479 -23.17 10.90 18.29
C VAL A 479 -23.78 10.08 19.44
N GLY A 480 -24.96 9.50 19.24
CA GLY A 480 -25.66 8.69 20.26
C GLY A 480 -24.91 7.42 20.63
N THR A 481 -24.39 6.70 19.63
CA THR A 481 -23.53 5.53 19.80
C THR A 481 -22.29 5.92 20.59
N LEU A 482 -21.58 6.99 20.19
CA LEU A 482 -20.40 7.42 20.91
C LEU A 482 -20.73 7.78 22.37
N ARG A 483 -21.83 8.50 22.61
CA ARG A 483 -22.29 8.87 23.96
C ARG A 483 -22.60 7.65 24.83
N GLY A 484 -23.20 6.61 24.27
CA GLY A 484 -23.60 5.40 25.00
C GLY A 484 -22.55 4.28 25.01
N ALA A 485 -21.51 4.36 24.18
CA ALA A 485 -20.54 3.29 24.00
C ALA A 485 -19.74 3.06 25.30
N SER A 486 -19.78 1.83 25.81
CA SER A 486 -18.89 1.38 26.90
C SER A 486 -17.64 0.67 26.37
N LEU A 487 -17.74 0.11 25.16
CA LEU A 487 -16.66 -0.52 24.42
C LEU A 487 -16.73 0.00 22.98
N LEU A 488 -15.57 0.24 22.38
CA LEU A 488 -15.47 0.69 21.00
C LEU A 488 -14.41 -0.13 20.26
N SER A 489 -14.78 -0.73 19.13
CA SER A 489 -13.83 -1.36 18.22
C SER A 489 -13.10 -0.34 17.33
N PHE A 490 -11.98 -0.75 16.71
CA PHE A 490 -11.24 0.11 15.78
C PHE A 490 -12.09 0.44 14.55
N GLU A 491 -12.83 -0.54 14.03
CA GLU A 491 -13.69 -0.38 12.87
C GLU A 491 -14.87 0.58 13.16
N GLU A 492 -15.45 0.49 14.35
CA GLU A 492 -16.48 1.45 14.80
C GLU A 492 -15.87 2.84 15.02
N ALA A 493 -14.68 2.94 15.59
CA ALA A 493 -13.99 4.22 15.80
C ALA A 493 -13.69 4.91 14.46
N GLU A 494 -13.17 4.17 13.48
CA GLU A 494 -12.98 4.60 12.09
C GLU A 494 -14.26 5.15 11.47
N TYR A 495 -15.36 4.41 11.62
CA TYR A 495 -16.69 4.82 11.16
C TYR A 495 -17.17 6.10 11.82
N LEU A 496 -17.16 6.14 13.16
CA LEU A 496 -17.61 7.29 13.93
C LEU A 496 -16.82 8.54 13.57
N LEU A 497 -15.50 8.48 13.47
CA LEU A 497 -14.68 9.63 13.08
C LEU A 497 -15.05 10.16 11.70
N SER A 498 -15.28 9.27 10.73
CA SER A 498 -15.68 9.65 9.38
C SER A 498 -17.08 10.28 9.32
N THR A 499 -18.05 9.72 10.04
CA THR A 499 -19.41 10.25 10.11
C THR A 499 -19.47 11.58 10.85
N LEU A 500 -18.73 11.71 11.96
CA LEU A 500 -18.62 12.97 12.71
C LEU A 500 -17.92 14.04 11.86
N TRP A 501 -16.87 13.67 11.11
CA TRP A 501 -16.22 14.58 10.17
C TRP A 501 -17.21 15.11 9.14
N LEU A 502 -17.97 14.23 8.49
CA LEU A 502 -19.04 14.64 7.58
C LEU A 502 -20.03 15.61 8.27
N GLY A 503 -20.43 15.32 9.50
CA GLY A 503 -21.34 16.16 10.26
C GLY A 503 -20.80 17.55 10.58
N VAL A 504 -19.49 17.69 10.82
CA VAL A 504 -18.82 18.98 10.99
C VAL A 504 -18.76 19.74 9.66
N GLU A 505 -18.34 19.08 8.57
CA GLU A 505 -18.26 19.70 7.24
C GLU A 505 -19.64 20.12 6.69
N MET A 506 -20.71 19.44 7.12
CA MET A 506 -22.09 19.77 6.75
C MET A 506 -22.76 20.74 7.74
N GLU A 507 -22.02 21.31 8.69
CA GLU A 507 -22.51 22.26 9.72
C GLU A 507 -23.64 21.69 10.61
N MET A 508 -23.74 20.37 10.71
CA MET A 508 -24.72 19.69 11.56
C MET A 508 -24.22 19.51 13.00
N LEU A 509 -22.90 19.59 13.20
CA LEU A 509 -22.23 19.50 14.50
C LEU A 509 -21.41 20.77 14.80
N PRO A 510 -22.04 21.96 14.93
CA PRO A 510 -21.32 23.23 15.09
C PRO A 510 -20.52 23.34 16.40
N TRP A 511 -20.78 22.47 17.36
CA TRP A 511 -20.08 22.39 18.65
C TRP A 511 -18.82 21.52 18.61
N LEU A 512 -18.60 20.75 17.54
CA LEU A 512 -17.46 19.84 17.39
C LEU A 512 -16.41 20.46 16.47
N ASP A 513 -15.20 20.62 16.98
CA ASP A 513 -14.06 21.10 16.22
C ASP A 513 -13.43 19.98 15.40
N ILE A 514 -13.26 20.19 14.10
CA ILE A 514 -12.62 19.24 13.17
C ILE A 514 -11.20 18.84 13.63
N ARG A 515 -10.46 19.74 14.28
CA ARG A 515 -9.11 19.48 14.78
C ARG A 515 -9.09 18.35 15.80
N LYS A 516 -10.15 18.20 16.61
CA LYS A 516 -10.29 17.08 17.55
C LYS A 516 -10.49 15.74 16.84
N ILE A 517 -11.22 15.75 15.72
CA ILE A 517 -11.43 14.55 14.90
C ILE A 517 -10.10 14.12 14.26
N LEU A 518 -9.35 15.05 13.69
CA LEU A 518 -8.04 14.77 13.07
C LEU A 518 -7.00 14.31 14.10
N ALA A 519 -7.00 14.90 15.30
CA ALA A 519 -6.18 14.44 16.41
C ALA A 519 -6.54 13.01 16.84
N LYS A 520 -7.85 12.68 16.93
CA LYS A 520 -8.30 11.32 17.23
C LYS A 520 -8.02 10.31 16.13
N LEU A 521 -8.10 10.73 14.88
CA LEU A 521 -7.69 9.90 13.75
C LEU A 521 -6.18 9.61 13.79
N THR A 522 -5.37 10.61 14.14
CA THR A 522 -3.93 10.43 14.39
C THR A 522 -3.72 9.43 15.52
N GLU A 523 -4.31 9.64 16.69
CA GLU A 523 -4.22 8.73 17.84
C GLU A 523 -4.62 7.30 17.48
N LEU A 524 -5.74 7.13 16.78
CA LEU A 524 -6.27 5.82 16.39
C LEU A 524 -5.27 5.04 15.52
N LEU A 525 -4.53 5.75 14.66
CA LEU A 525 -3.64 5.15 13.68
C LEU A 525 -2.20 5.04 14.17
N THR A 526 -1.83 5.82 15.19
CA THR A 526 -0.57 5.69 15.94
C THR A 526 -0.73 4.83 17.20
N LEU A 527 -1.84 4.11 17.37
CA LEU A 527 -2.04 3.24 18.53
C LEU A 527 -1.01 2.10 18.52
N PRO A 528 -0.41 1.77 19.68
CA PRO A 528 0.68 0.83 19.69
C PRO A 528 0.37 -0.51 19.04
N ALA A 529 1.23 -0.96 18.12
CA ALA A 529 1.02 -2.26 17.46
C ALA A 529 1.01 -3.42 18.49
N ASN A 530 1.69 -3.26 19.62
CA ASN A 530 1.60 -4.17 20.76
C ASN A 530 0.19 -4.27 21.36
N ILE A 531 -0.66 -3.24 21.29
CA ILE A 531 -2.05 -3.31 21.75
C ILE A 531 -2.90 -4.16 20.79
N VAL A 532 -2.57 -4.13 19.50
CA VAL A 532 -3.18 -4.98 18.47
C VAL A 532 -2.69 -6.44 18.59
N ASP A 533 -1.46 -6.66 19.06
CA ASP A 533 -0.82 -7.98 19.23
C ASP A 533 -1.06 -8.60 20.64
N GLN A 534 -1.27 -7.78 21.68
CA GLN A 534 -1.71 -8.17 23.03
C GLN A 534 -3.16 -8.65 23.06
N GLN A 535 -3.81 -8.71 21.91
CA GLN A 535 -5.07 -9.41 21.71
C GLN A 535 -4.99 -10.94 21.93
N SER A 536 -3.96 -11.50 22.56
CA SER A 536 -3.96 -12.91 22.95
C SER A 536 -4.92 -13.19 24.12
N ASN A 537 -5.15 -12.22 25.01
CA ASN A 537 -6.05 -12.36 26.16
C ASN A 537 -7.36 -11.57 25.98
N PHE A 538 -8.49 -12.18 26.32
CA PHE A 538 -9.83 -11.59 26.18
C PHE A 538 -10.02 -10.33 27.02
N ASN A 539 -9.46 -10.30 28.24
CA ASN A 539 -9.60 -9.16 29.16
C ASN A 539 -8.85 -7.92 28.66
N ASP A 540 -7.66 -8.11 28.09
CA ASP A 540 -6.85 -7.01 27.55
C ASP A 540 -7.54 -6.35 26.35
N ARG A 541 -8.19 -7.16 25.49
CA ARG A 541 -9.03 -6.65 24.38
C ARG A 541 -10.17 -5.77 24.89
N ILE A 542 -10.84 -6.18 25.96
CA ILE A 542 -11.95 -5.39 26.55
C ILE A 542 -11.43 -4.09 27.13
N GLN A 543 -10.32 -4.14 27.88
CA GLN A 543 -9.72 -2.97 28.50
C GLN A 543 -9.35 -1.91 27.46
N VAL A 544 -8.67 -2.31 26.39
CA VAL A 544 -8.30 -1.41 25.27
C VAL A 544 -9.53 -0.79 24.62
N ARG A 545 -10.56 -1.58 24.33
CA ARG A 545 -11.82 -1.09 23.73
C ARG A 545 -12.56 -0.13 24.67
N ARG A 546 -12.48 -0.35 25.98
CA ARG A 546 -13.06 0.54 26.99
C ARG A 546 -12.31 1.87 27.07
N GLU A 547 -10.98 1.82 27.11
CA GLU A 547 -10.12 3.00 27.10
C GLU A 547 -10.32 3.83 25.84
N LEU A 548 -10.43 3.18 24.67
CA LEU A 548 -10.75 3.85 23.41
C LEU A 548 -12.11 4.55 23.47
N ALA A 549 -13.15 3.88 23.97
CA ALA A 549 -14.49 4.47 24.11
C ALA A 549 -14.49 5.67 25.07
N ALA A 550 -13.81 5.56 26.21
CA ALA A 550 -13.66 6.64 27.19
C ALA A 550 -12.92 7.84 26.59
N SER A 551 -11.77 7.59 25.96
CA SER A 551 -10.94 8.58 25.28
C SER A 551 -11.73 9.35 24.22
N PHE A 552 -12.51 8.65 23.39
CA PHE A 552 -13.34 9.29 22.36
C PHE A 552 -14.46 10.14 22.96
N LYS A 553 -15.17 9.64 23.98
CA LYS A 553 -16.24 10.40 24.67
C LYS A 553 -15.71 11.68 25.31
N LYS A 554 -14.58 11.60 25.98
CA LYS A 554 -13.95 12.75 26.63
C LYS A 554 -13.58 13.82 25.61
N ASP A 555 -12.85 13.45 24.57
CA ASP A 555 -12.23 14.47 23.72
C ASP A 555 -13.17 14.99 22.63
N LEU A 556 -14.03 14.12 22.08
CA LEU A 556 -15.00 14.51 21.05
C LEU A 556 -16.29 15.07 21.65
N LEU A 557 -16.81 14.52 22.75
CA LEU A 557 -18.08 14.97 23.35
C LEU A 557 -17.91 15.85 24.59
N GLY A 558 -16.71 15.96 25.17
CA GLY A 558 -16.48 16.73 26.40
C GLY A 558 -17.08 16.06 27.65
N MET A 559 -17.35 14.76 27.61
CA MET A 559 -17.90 14.01 28.75
C MET A 559 -16.77 13.58 29.68
N GLU A 560 -16.81 13.98 30.95
CA GLU A 560 -15.92 13.44 31.98
C GLU A 560 -16.41 12.04 32.39
N GLU A 561 -15.49 11.13 32.73
CA GLU A 561 -15.85 9.79 33.22
C GLU A 561 -16.57 9.93 34.59
N GLU A 562 -17.72 9.28 34.74
CA GLU A 562 -18.41 9.11 36.04
C GLU A 562 -17.71 8.07 36.93
#